data_AF-A0A536ZBT6-F1
#
_entry.id   AF-A0A536ZBT6-F1
#
_cell.length_a   1.000
_cell.length_b   1.000
_cell.length_c   1.000
_cell.angle_alpha   90.00
_cell.angle_beta   90.00
_cell.angle_gamma   90.00
#
_symmetry.space_group_name_H-M   'P 1'
#
loop_
_entity.id
_entity.type
_entity.pdbx_description
1 polymer ?
#
loop_
_entity_poly.entity_id
_entity_poly.type
_entity_poly.pdbx_seq_one_letter_code
_entity_poly.pdbx_strand_id
1 'polypeptide(L)'
;MARESMQFDVVVVGGGPAGLAGAIRLKQLAAQKAVELGVCVIEKGSEVGAHILSGAVMDPRALEELFPDWKALGAPLKTPVSEDRFL
;
A
#
# COMPACT_ATOMS: atom_id res chain seq x y z
N MET A 1 9.38 28.86 17.85
CA MET A 1 8.16 28.12 18.27
C MET A 1 8.52 26.65 18.37
N ALA A 2 8.12 25.95 19.43
CA ALA A 2 8.31 24.50 19.53
C ALA A 2 7.30 23.81 18.60
N ARG A 3 7.75 22.79 17.85
CA ARG A 3 6.86 21.95 17.03
C ARG A 3 6.36 20.79 17.91
N GLU A 4 5.09 20.44 17.80
CA GLU A 4 4.57 19.21 18.37
C GLU A 4 5.23 18.00 17.70
N SER A 5 5.41 16.92 18.45
CA SER A 5 6.04 15.69 17.97
C SER A 5 5.34 14.46 18.52
N MET A 6 5.32 13.40 17.71
CA MET A 6 4.80 12.08 18.07
C MET A 6 5.87 11.03 17.73
N GLN A 7 5.98 9.99 18.55
CA GLN A 7 6.95 8.90 18.33
C GLN A 7 6.30 7.72 17.62
N PHE A 8 7.01 7.16 16.64
CA PHE A 8 6.66 5.93 15.92
C PHE A 8 7.94 5.15 15.66
N ASP A 9 7.86 3.82 15.57
CA ASP A 9 9.01 2.98 15.22
C ASP A 9 9.38 3.14 13.74
N VAL A 10 8.36 3.32 12.89
CA VAL A 10 8.53 3.53 11.44
C VAL A 10 7.60 4.65 10.97
N VAL A 11 8.15 5.59 10.19
CA VAL A 11 7.39 6.61 9.47
C VAL A 11 7.57 6.39 7.97
N VAL A 12 6.46 6.19 7.26
CA VAL A 12 6.40 6.05 5.80
C VAL A 12 5.88 7.36 5.21
N VAL A 13 6.66 7.96 4.32
CA VAL A 13 6.29 9.19 3.62
C VAL A 13 5.74 8.85 2.24
N GLY A 14 4.43 9.00 2.06
CA GLY A 14 3.67 8.70 0.84
C GLY A 14 2.72 7.51 1.02
N GLY A 15 1.42 7.75 0.81
CA GLY A 15 0.35 6.77 0.83
C GLY A 15 0.06 6.11 -0.52
N GLY A 16 1.07 5.98 -1.38
CA GLY A 16 0.99 5.26 -2.65
C GLY A 16 1.19 3.74 -2.49
N PRO A 17 1.14 2.96 -3.59
CA PRO A 17 1.22 1.50 -3.55
C PRO A 17 2.46 0.97 -2.80
N ALA A 18 3.63 1.56 -3.02
CA ALA A 18 4.86 1.13 -2.36
C ALA A 18 4.86 1.42 -0.85
N GLY A 19 4.44 2.63 -0.45
CA GLY A 19 4.37 3.03 0.96
C GLY A 19 3.36 2.21 1.74
N LEU A 20 2.16 2.01 1.17
CA LEU A 20 1.14 1.15 1.75
C LEU A 20 1.61 -0.31 1.83
N ALA A 21 2.18 -0.87 0.75
CA ALA A 21 2.69 -2.24 0.77
C ALA A 21 3.74 -2.47 1.85
N GLY A 22 4.69 -1.54 2.02
CA GLY A 22 5.70 -1.59 3.08
C GLY A 22 5.07 -1.54 4.48
N ALA A 23 4.17 -0.57 4.72
CA ALA A 23 3.50 -0.42 6.00
C ALA A 23 2.64 -1.67 6.37
N ILE A 24 1.88 -2.18 5.40
CA ILE A 24 1.07 -3.39 5.56
C ILE A 24 1.95 -4.59 5.89
N ARG A 25 3.03 -4.83 5.13
CA ARG A 25 3.93 -5.96 5.37
C ARG A 25 4.61 -5.87 6.73
N LEU A 26 5.02 -4.68 7.16
CA LEU A 26 5.56 -4.47 8.50
C LEU A 26 4.56 -4.85 9.59
N LYS A 27 3.29 -4.43 9.47
CA LYS A 27 2.25 -4.80 10.42
C LYS A 27 1.91 -6.29 10.39
N GLN A 28 1.90 -6.92 9.21
CA GLN A 28 1.73 -8.38 9.08
C GLN A 28 2.86 -9.14 9.80
N LEU A 29 4.12 -8.75 9.59
CA LEU A 29 5.29 -9.37 10.24
C LEU A 29 5.30 -9.14 11.76
N ALA A 30 4.91 -7.93 12.21
CA ALA A 30 4.79 -7.62 13.63
C ALA A 30 3.74 -8.50 14.32
N ALA A 31 2.57 -8.67 13.68
CA ALA A 31 1.52 -9.56 14.17
C ALA A 31 1.98 -11.03 14.23
N GLN A 32 2.69 -11.52 13.22
CA GLN A 32 3.25 -12.88 13.20
C GLN A 32 4.26 -13.13 14.33
N LYS A 33 5.02 -12.09 14.70
CA LYS A 33 6.03 -12.17 15.78
C LYS A 33 5.48 -11.79 17.15
N ALA A 34 4.19 -11.44 17.25
CA ALA A 34 3.57 -10.90 18.46
C ALA A 34 4.34 -9.70 19.05
N VAL A 35 4.82 -8.81 18.18
CA VAL A 35 5.53 -7.58 18.57
C VAL A 35 4.64 -6.38 18.26
N GLU A 36 4.55 -5.45 19.21
CA GLU A 36 3.93 -4.15 18.96
C GLU A 36 4.87 -3.28 18.10
N LEU A 37 4.32 -2.74 17.02
CA LEU A 37 5.05 -1.91 16.07
C LEU A 37 4.16 -0.73 15.63
N GLY A 38 4.57 0.48 16.02
CA GLY A 38 3.96 1.73 15.62
C GLY A 38 4.44 2.15 14.23
N VAL A 39 3.54 2.09 13.24
CA VAL A 39 3.79 2.50 11.86
C VAL A 39 2.90 3.68 11.51
N CYS A 40 3.50 4.82 11.16
CA CYS A 40 2.78 6.00 10.68
C CYS A 40 2.95 6.13 9.17
N VAL A 41 1.85 6.30 8.44
CA VAL A 41 1.88 6.64 7.00
C VAL A 41 1.39 8.08 6.87
N ILE A 42 2.20 8.93 6.27
CA ILE A 42 1.82 10.32 5.96
C ILE A 42 1.62 10.47 4.46
N GLU A 43 0.50 11.08 4.06
CA GLU A 43 0.14 11.34 2.66
C GLU A 43 -0.25 12.81 2.50
N LYS A 44 0.13 13.41 1.36
CA LYS A 44 -0.20 14.79 1.02
C LYS A 44 -1.67 14.94 0.60
N GLY A 45 -2.25 13.90 0.01
CA GLY A 45 -3.66 13.83 -0.38
C GLY A 45 -4.60 14.11 0.79
N SER A 46 -5.72 14.75 0.50
CA SER A 46 -6.83 14.89 1.46
C SER A 46 -7.39 13.53 1.88
N GLU A 47 -7.20 12.52 1.04
CA GLU A 47 -7.52 11.11 1.28
C GLU A 47 -6.48 10.23 0.59
N VAL A 48 -6.36 8.98 1.03
CA VAL A 48 -5.48 7.99 0.41
C VAL A 48 -5.93 7.77 -1.04
N GLY A 49 -5.02 7.96 -1.99
CA GLY A 49 -5.30 7.80 -3.40
C GLY A 49 -5.63 9.10 -4.17
N ALA A 50 -5.94 10.20 -3.48
CA ALA A 50 -6.34 11.47 -4.14
C ALA A 50 -5.30 12.03 -5.14
N HIS A 51 -4.02 11.70 -4.94
CA HIS A 51 -2.92 12.13 -5.82
C HIS A 51 -2.31 10.99 -6.67
N ILE A 52 -2.90 9.79 -6.66
CA ILE A 52 -2.41 8.68 -7.49
C ILE A 52 -2.89 8.89 -8.93
N LEU A 53 -1.95 8.89 -9.87
CA LEU A 53 -2.22 8.95 -11.30
C LEU A 53 -1.41 7.84 -12.01
N SER A 54 -2.10 6.99 -12.76
CA SER A 54 -1.49 5.89 -13.53
C SER A 54 -2.44 5.41 -14.63
N GLY A 55 -1.88 4.85 -15.70
CA GLY A 55 -2.66 4.06 -16.67
C GLY A 55 -3.09 2.69 -16.14
N ALA A 56 -2.50 2.25 -15.02
CA ALA A 56 -2.92 1.11 -14.20
C ALA A 56 -3.03 -0.26 -14.90
N VAL A 57 -2.24 -0.50 -15.95
CA VAL A 57 -1.91 -1.86 -16.38
C VAL A 57 -0.86 -2.41 -15.42
N MET A 58 -1.18 -3.47 -14.67
CA MET A 58 -0.30 -3.97 -13.61
C MET A 58 -0.19 -5.50 -13.63
N ASP A 59 0.99 -6.00 -13.23
CA ASP A 59 1.21 -7.39 -12.88
C ASP A 59 0.64 -7.66 -11.46
N PRO A 60 -0.30 -8.61 -11.29
CA PRO A 60 -0.90 -8.91 -9.99
C PRO A 60 0.04 -9.61 -8.99
N ARG A 61 1.22 -10.09 -9.42
CA ARG A 61 2.14 -10.89 -8.59
C ARG A 61 2.43 -10.27 -7.22
N ALA A 62 2.76 -8.98 -7.18
CA ALA A 62 3.11 -8.30 -5.93
C ALA A 62 1.90 -8.14 -4.99
N LEU A 63 0.70 -7.96 -5.56
CA LEU A 63 -0.53 -7.92 -4.78
C LEU A 63 -0.84 -9.29 -4.19
N GLU A 64 -0.67 -10.35 -4.98
CA GLU A 64 -0.91 -11.73 -4.56
C GLU A 64 0.11 -12.20 -3.49
N GLU A 65 1.35 -11.73 -3.55
CA GLU A 65 2.32 -11.98 -2.47
C GLU A 65 1.96 -11.26 -1.16
N LEU A 66 1.40 -10.04 -1.25
CA LEU A 66 1.00 -9.24 -0.09
C LEU A 66 -0.34 -9.66 0.53
N PHE A 67 -1.28 -10.05 -0.33
CA PHE A 67 -2.64 -10.46 -0.02
C PHE A 67 -3.01 -11.67 -0.90
N PRO A 68 -2.68 -12.91 -0.47
CA PRO A 68 -2.98 -14.12 -1.25
C PRO A 68 -4.48 -14.29 -1.58
N ASP A 69 -5.35 -13.72 -0.75
CA ASP A 69 -6.82 -13.76 -0.84
C ASP A 69 -7.43 -12.46 -1.37
N TRP A 70 -6.65 -11.60 -2.05
CA TRP A 70 -7.09 -10.28 -2.52
C TRP A 70 -8.40 -10.27 -3.30
N LYS A 71 -8.69 -11.35 -4.05
CA LYS A 71 -9.94 -11.51 -4.81
C LYS A 71 -11.16 -11.60 -3.88
N ALA A 72 -11.05 -12.40 -2.82
CA ALA A 72 -12.11 -12.56 -1.83
C ALA A 72 -12.28 -11.30 -0.97
N LEU A 73 -11.17 -10.58 -0.71
CA LEU A 73 -11.18 -9.27 -0.06
C LEU A 73 -11.76 -8.14 -0.92
N GLY A 74 -12.06 -8.40 -2.19
CA GLY A 74 -12.74 -7.47 -3.09
C GLY A 74 -11.84 -6.42 -3.74
N ALA A 75 -10.54 -6.70 -3.93
CA ALA A 75 -9.67 -5.75 -4.61
C ALA A 75 -10.17 -5.47 -6.06
N PRO A 76 -10.10 -4.21 -6.54
CA PRO A 76 -10.82 -3.77 -7.73
C PRO A 76 -10.17 -4.15 -9.08
N LEU A 77 -9.42 -5.26 -9.16
CA LEU A 77 -8.82 -5.75 -10.40
C LEU A 77 -9.83 -6.60 -11.19
N LYS A 78 -10.76 -5.94 -11.87
CA LYS A 78 -11.91 -6.58 -12.56
C LYS A 78 -11.69 -6.84 -14.05
N THR A 79 -10.65 -6.25 -14.64
CA THR A 79 -10.45 -6.24 -16.10
C THR A 79 -9.15 -6.98 -16.45
N PRO A 80 -9.20 -8.27 -16.82
CA PRO A 80 -8.03 -8.98 -17.30
C PRO A 80 -7.62 -8.45 -18.69
N VAL A 81 -6.32 -8.29 -18.92
CA VAL A 81 -5.78 -7.94 -20.24
C VAL A 81 -6.00 -9.12 -21.19
N SER A 82 -6.57 -8.86 -22.37
CA SER A 82 -6.87 -9.88 -23.38
C SER A 82 -6.06 -9.76 -24.67
N GLU A 83 -5.53 -8.58 -24.97
CA GLU A 83 -4.79 -8.29 -26.20
C GLU A 83 -3.86 -7.09 -25.99
N ASP A 84 -2.65 -7.17 -26.55
CA ASP A 84 -1.71 -6.06 -26.66
C ASP A 84 -1.53 -5.69 -28.15
N ARG A 85 -1.53 -4.39 -28.47
CA ARG A 85 -1.30 -3.87 -29.84
C ARG A 85 -0.24 -2.79 -29.82
N PHE A 86 0.67 -2.84 -30.80
CA PHE A 86 1.74 -1.88 -30.99
C PHE A 86 1.74 -1.39 -32.45
N LEU A 87 2.18 -0.15 -32.71
CA LEU A 87 2.29 0.46 -34.04
C LEU A 87 3.59 0.07 -34.75
#